data_AF-A0A319BVJ2-F1
#
_entry.id   AF-A0A319BVJ2-F1
#
_cell.length_a   1.000
_cell.length_b   1.000
_cell.length_c   1.000
_cell.angle_alpha   90.00
_cell.angle_beta   90.00
_cell.angle_gamma   90.00
#
_symmetry.space_group_name_H-M   'P 1'
#
loop_
_entity.id
_entity.type
_entity.pdbx_description
1 polymer ?
#
loop_
_entity_poly.entity_id
_entity_poly.type
_entity_poly.pdbx_seq_one_letter_code
_entity_poly.pdbx_strand_id
1 'polypeptide(L)'
;MGPTTSFLLPPRASPLGRSPAGANKRNFYLPLTAVYGMWCKKLIGEGATPYVFQCTWNEEGDFFLGASRGAYSLRSERPWLAVIDRARFGVIKSEPLTKKNGKPFGRCAETYPFCKLLKTCGKGQAEKVYGLALSRPYLSSPHYDDRLSGPIWARLWKPCLNCKELIRIHGGKYENFLVATGSEGAPP
;
A
#
# COMPACT_ATOMS: atom_id res chain seq x y z
N MET A 1 -23.75 -26.60 -9.51
CA MET A 1 -23.43 -25.32 -8.84
C MET A 1 -22.00 -25.39 -8.34
N GLY A 2 -21.05 -24.85 -9.11
CA GLY A 2 -19.62 -24.97 -8.81
C GLY A 2 -19.20 -23.98 -7.71
N PRO A 3 -18.19 -24.30 -6.90
CA PRO A 3 -17.71 -23.41 -5.84
C PRO A 3 -17.13 -22.15 -6.47
N THR A 4 -17.72 -21.00 -6.13
CA THR A 4 -17.23 -19.67 -6.49
C THR A 4 -15.82 -19.54 -5.93
N THR A 5 -14.83 -19.75 -6.79
CA THR A 5 -13.43 -19.58 -6.44
C THR A 5 -13.23 -18.09 -6.28
N SER A 6 -13.35 -17.58 -5.04
CA SER A 6 -12.95 -16.22 -4.73
C SER A 6 -11.47 -16.11 -5.09
N PHE A 7 -11.18 -15.44 -6.21
CA PHE A 7 -9.85 -14.94 -6.53
C PHE A 7 -9.47 -13.89 -5.46
N LEU A 8 -9.17 -14.37 -4.25
CA LEU A 8 -8.26 -13.68 -3.37
C LEU A 8 -6.93 -13.76 -4.09
N LEU A 9 -6.64 -12.79 -4.95
CA LEU A 9 -5.27 -12.49 -5.31
C LEU A 9 -4.54 -12.38 -3.97
N PRO A 10 -3.67 -13.35 -3.58
CA PRO A 10 -2.65 -12.98 -2.63
C PRO A 10 -1.99 -11.74 -3.25
N PRO A 11 -1.67 -10.68 -2.48
CA PRO A 11 -0.85 -9.61 -3.00
C PRO A 11 0.51 -10.24 -3.34
N ARG A 12 0.59 -10.87 -4.52
CA ARG A 12 1.82 -11.21 -5.17
C ARG A 12 2.42 -9.85 -5.42
N ALA A 13 3.38 -9.50 -4.57
CA ALA A 13 4.45 -8.59 -4.88
C ALA A 13 5.22 -9.16 -6.07
N SER A 14 4.57 -9.22 -7.24
CA SER A 14 5.21 -9.45 -8.50
C SER A 14 5.75 -8.10 -8.94
N PRO A 15 7.04 -7.99 -9.31
CA PRO A 15 7.52 -6.78 -9.97
C PRO A 15 6.66 -6.60 -11.22
N LEU A 16 5.90 -5.51 -11.29
CA LEU A 16 5.09 -5.15 -12.46
C LEU A 16 5.99 -4.63 -13.61
N GLY A 17 7.31 -4.82 -13.49
CA GLY A 17 8.34 -4.16 -14.28
C GLY A 17 9.00 -3.02 -13.49
N ARG A 18 10.01 -2.40 -14.10
CA ARG A 18 10.57 -1.13 -13.63
C ARG A 18 9.67 0.01 -14.09
N SER A 19 9.62 1.09 -13.32
CA SER A 19 8.91 2.30 -13.73
C SER A 19 9.59 2.94 -14.95
N PRO A 20 8.83 3.66 -15.78
CA PRO A 20 9.39 4.41 -16.92
C PRO A 20 10.41 5.46 -16.48
N ALA A 21 11.32 5.83 -17.39
CA ALA A 21 12.25 6.93 -17.14
C ALA A 21 11.46 8.25 -16.88
N GLY A 22 11.87 8.99 -15.85
CA GLY A 22 11.17 10.21 -15.43
C GLY A 22 9.88 9.97 -14.65
N ALA A 23 9.58 8.73 -14.24
CA ALA A 23 8.47 8.42 -13.36
C ALA A 23 8.59 9.14 -12.01
N ASN A 24 7.53 9.82 -11.62
CA ASN A 24 7.40 10.52 -10.35
C ASN A 24 6.01 10.26 -9.75
N LYS A 25 5.77 10.82 -8.57
CA LYS A 25 4.52 10.62 -7.84
C LYS A 25 3.30 10.98 -8.70
N ARG A 26 3.33 12.11 -9.41
CA ARG A 26 2.18 12.63 -10.16
C ARG A 26 1.94 11.89 -11.47
N ASN A 27 2.99 11.69 -12.27
CA ASN A 27 2.83 11.16 -13.63
C ASN A 27 2.67 9.63 -13.68
N PHE A 28 3.07 8.90 -12.63
CA PHE A 28 3.09 7.44 -12.67
C PHE A 28 2.53 6.79 -11.41
N TYR A 29 3.14 7.00 -10.24
CA TYR A 29 2.83 6.18 -9.05
C TYR A 29 1.44 6.46 -8.46
N LEU A 30 0.98 7.71 -8.47
CA LEU A 30 -0.36 8.07 -8.00
C LEU A 30 -1.47 7.57 -8.94
N PRO A 31 -1.40 7.83 -10.28
CA PRO A 31 -2.32 7.22 -11.22
C PRO A 31 -2.34 5.70 -11.14
N LEU A 32 -1.17 5.05 -11.06
CA LEU A 32 -1.06 3.60 -10.93
C LEU A 32 -1.73 3.07 -9.67
N THR A 33 -1.58 3.75 -8.53
CA THR A 33 -2.23 3.36 -7.28
C THR A 33 -3.75 3.50 -7.37
N ALA A 34 -4.25 4.53 -8.06
CA ALA A 34 -5.67 4.72 -8.30
C ALA A 34 -6.25 3.62 -9.22
N VAL A 35 -5.54 3.29 -10.31
CA VAL A 35 -5.89 2.18 -11.20
C VAL A 35 -5.90 0.86 -10.45
N TYR A 36 -4.89 0.62 -9.61
CA TYR A 36 -4.81 -0.59 -8.79
C TYR A 36 -6.02 -0.76 -7.87
N GLY A 37 -6.47 0.30 -7.19
CA GLY A 37 -7.67 0.17 -6.35
C GLY A 37 -8.96 0.01 -7.15
N MET A 38 -9.06 0.59 -8.34
CA MET A 38 -10.18 0.33 -9.26
C MET A 38 -10.21 -1.13 -9.73
N TRP A 39 -9.04 -1.71 -10.03
CA TRP A 39 -8.93 -3.15 -10.32
C TRP A 39 -9.34 -4.00 -9.12
N CYS A 40 -8.86 -3.68 -7.91
CA CYS A 40 -9.30 -4.38 -6.70
C CYS A 40 -10.82 -4.31 -6.51
N LYS A 41 -11.44 -3.14 -6.71
CA LYS A 41 -12.91 -2.99 -6.64
C LYS A 41 -13.62 -3.88 -7.66
N LYS A 42 -13.15 -3.88 -8.92
CA LYS A 42 -13.75 -4.67 -10.00
C LYS A 42 -13.60 -6.18 -9.79
N LEU A 43 -12.45 -6.63 -9.28
CA LEU A 43 -12.16 -8.05 -9.09
C LEU A 43 -12.81 -8.63 -7.83
N ILE A 44 -12.90 -7.85 -6.75
CA ILE A 44 -13.49 -8.30 -5.48
C ILE A 44 -15.02 -8.25 -5.52
N GLY A 45 -15.59 -7.32 -6.29
CA GLY A 45 -17.03 -7.06 -6.31
C GLY A 45 -17.49 -6.17 -5.15
N GLU A 46 -18.80 -6.15 -4.93
CA GLU A 46 -19.43 -5.27 -3.94
C GLU A 46 -19.18 -5.76 -2.49
N GLY A 47 -18.85 -4.83 -1.59
CA GLY A 47 -18.84 -5.06 -0.13
C GLY A 47 -17.50 -5.37 0.55
N ALA A 48 -16.44 -5.77 -0.17
CA ALA A 48 -15.19 -6.23 0.45
C ALA A 48 -13.90 -5.49 0.02
N THR A 49 -14.04 -4.31 -0.57
CA THR A 49 -12.89 -3.53 -1.08
C THR A 49 -11.93 -3.09 0.05
N PRO A 50 -10.60 -3.19 -0.14
CA PRO A 50 -9.60 -2.59 0.74
C PRO A 50 -9.89 -1.14 1.10
N TYR A 51 -9.56 -0.76 2.35
CA TYR A 51 -9.75 0.62 2.80
C TYR A 51 -8.62 1.55 2.32
N VAL A 52 -7.43 1.02 2.10
CA VAL A 52 -6.24 1.78 1.68
C VAL A 52 -5.52 1.00 0.59
N PHE A 53 -5.07 1.70 -0.43
CA PHE A 53 -4.18 1.23 -1.48
C PHE A 53 -2.88 2.00 -1.39
N GLN A 54 -1.79 1.41 -1.84
CA GLN A 54 -0.46 1.91 -1.53
C GLN A 54 0.51 1.55 -2.64
N CYS A 55 1.48 2.43 -2.88
CA CYS A 55 2.63 2.17 -3.74
C CYS A 55 3.90 2.68 -3.07
N THR A 56 4.94 1.84 -3.03
CA THR A 56 6.32 2.18 -2.59
C THR A 56 7.26 1.99 -3.77
N TRP A 57 8.23 2.88 -3.94
CA TRP A 57 9.22 2.82 -5.01
C TRP A 57 10.59 3.35 -4.58
N ASN A 58 11.65 3.04 -5.35
CA ASN A 58 12.99 3.64 -5.23
C ASN A 58 13.36 4.46 -6.48
N GLU A 59 14.55 5.07 -6.47
CA GLU A 59 15.12 5.82 -7.59
C GLU A 59 15.49 4.92 -8.78
N GLU A 60 15.76 3.63 -8.54
CA GLU A 60 16.02 2.64 -9.60
C GLU A 60 14.76 2.25 -10.38
N GLY A 61 13.58 2.66 -9.90
CA GLY A 61 12.30 2.40 -10.54
C GLY A 61 11.68 1.05 -10.18
N ASP A 62 12.22 0.33 -9.20
CA ASP A 62 11.50 -0.78 -8.58
C ASP A 62 10.32 -0.23 -7.78
N PHE A 63 9.17 -0.89 -7.87
CA PHE A 63 8.00 -0.50 -7.09
C PHE A 63 7.15 -1.70 -6.70
N PHE A 64 6.43 -1.55 -5.58
CA PHE A 64 5.48 -2.53 -5.10
C PHE A 64 4.15 -1.87 -4.74
N LEU A 65 3.07 -2.56 -5.10
CA LEU A 65 1.71 -2.18 -4.73
C LEU A 65 1.26 -2.94 -3.49
N GLY A 66 0.47 -2.27 -2.66
CA GLY A 66 -0.08 -2.80 -1.43
C GLY A 66 -1.54 -2.42 -1.27
N ALA A 67 -2.30 -3.29 -0.60
CA ALA A 67 -3.66 -3.00 -0.19
C ALA A 67 -3.85 -3.40 1.27
N SER A 68 -4.57 -2.57 2.01
CA SER A 68 -4.98 -2.93 3.37
C SER A 68 -5.96 -4.09 3.29
N ARG A 69 -6.09 -4.85 4.37
CA ARG A 69 -7.14 -5.85 4.42
C ARG A 69 -8.50 -5.14 4.46
N GLY A 70 -9.24 -5.19 3.35
CA GLY A 70 -10.66 -4.83 3.30
C GLY A 70 -11.48 -5.83 4.10
N ALA A 71 -12.48 -5.33 4.83
CA ALA A 71 -13.55 -6.05 5.53
C ALA A 71 -13.22 -7.47 6.04
N TYR A 72 -13.05 -7.66 7.36
CA TYR A 72 -13.75 -8.73 8.10
C TYR A 72 -13.52 -8.57 9.61
N SER A 73 -14.61 -8.54 10.36
CA SER A 73 -14.62 -8.89 11.78
C SER A 73 -14.13 -10.34 11.93
N LEU A 74 -13.43 -10.67 13.01
CA LEU A 74 -12.87 -12.01 13.26
C LEU A 74 -13.93 -13.11 13.49
N ARG A 75 -15.17 -12.94 13.02
CA ARG A 75 -16.28 -13.88 13.26
C ARG A 75 -16.41 -15.01 12.24
N SER A 76 -15.34 -15.33 11.51
CA SER A 76 -15.37 -16.45 10.57
C SER A 76 -14.29 -17.46 10.96
N GLU A 77 -14.72 -18.64 11.42
CA GLU A 77 -13.94 -19.86 11.68
C GLU A 77 -13.34 -20.45 10.40
N ARG A 78 -12.75 -19.63 9.52
CA ARG A 78 -12.14 -20.09 8.26
C ARG A 78 -10.64 -20.29 8.46
N PRO A 79 -10.14 -21.54 8.44
CA PRO A 79 -8.74 -21.86 8.71
C PRO A 79 -7.76 -21.12 7.76
N TRP A 80 -8.18 -20.90 6.52
CA TRP A 80 -7.40 -20.20 5.49
C TRP A 80 -7.04 -18.75 5.85
N LEU A 81 -7.93 -18.01 6.53
CA LEU A 81 -7.62 -16.63 6.92
C LEU A 81 -6.52 -16.57 7.98
N ALA A 82 -6.48 -17.55 8.88
CA ALA A 82 -5.41 -17.69 9.86
C ALA A 82 -4.07 -18.09 9.21
N VAL A 83 -4.11 -18.85 8.10
CA VAL A 83 -2.93 -19.15 7.28
C VAL A 83 -2.44 -17.90 6.56
N ILE A 84 -3.33 -17.12 5.92
CA ILE A 84 -2.97 -15.84 5.33
C ILE A 84 -2.38 -14.93 6.40
N ASP A 85 -3.00 -14.82 7.57
CA ASP A 85 -2.47 -13.96 8.64
C ASP A 85 -1.09 -14.42 9.08
N ARG A 86 -0.87 -15.71 9.34
CA ARG A 86 0.45 -16.23 9.68
C ARG A 86 1.47 -16.02 8.57
N ALA A 87 1.12 -16.27 7.31
CA ALA A 87 2.00 -16.01 6.17
C ALA A 87 2.33 -14.52 6.06
N ARG A 88 1.33 -13.67 6.33
CA ARG A 88 1.47 -12.23 6.34
C ARG A 88 2.42 -11.76 7.45
N PHE A 89 2.19 -12.18 8.69
CA PHE A 89 3.08 -11.90 9.81
C PHE A 89 4.46 -12.49 9.61
N GLY A 90 4.57 -13.67 9.01
CA GLY A 90 5.84 -14.34 8.72
C GLY A 90 6.76 -13.60 7.74
N VAL A 91 6.22 -12.70 6.90
CA VAL A 91 7.04 -11.79 6.07
C VAL A 91 7.73 -10.73 6.93
N ILE A 92 7.08 -10.30 8.01
CA ILE A 92 7.62 -9.42 9.03
C ILE A 92 8.44 -10.29 9.99
N LYS A 93 9.55 -10.88 9.51
CA LYS A 93 10.54 -11.56 10.37
C LYS A 93 11.29 -10.55 11.22
N SER A 94 10.60 -9.94 12.18
CA SER A 94 11.17 -9.26 13.34
C SER A 94 10.60 -9.92 14.58
N GLU A 95 11.23 -9.77 15.75
CA GLU A 95 10.55 -10.03 17.02
C GLU A 95 9.15 -9.42 16.98
N PRO A 96 8.14 -10.06 17.60
CA PRO A 96 6.74 -9.69 17.43
C PRO A 96 6.59 -8.22 17.81
N LEU A 97 6.52 -7.35 16.80
CA LEU A 97 6.30 -5.93 16.99
C LEU A 97 4.93 -5.84 17.64
N THR A 98 4.95 -5.64 18.95
CA THR A 98 3.78 -5.63 19.80
C THR A 98 2.86 -4.50 19.34
N LYS A 99 1.54 -4.71 19.51
CA LYS A 99 0.51 -3.76 19.11
C LYS A 99 0.88 -2.36 19.60
N LYS A 100 1.04 -1.38 18.71
CA LYS A 100 1.01 0.04 19.10
C LYS A 100 -0.45 0.49 19.00
N ASN A 101 -1.01 0.98 20.12
CA ASN A 101 -2.40 1.44 20.23
C ASN A 101 -3.44 0.40 19.80
N GLY A 102 -3.23 -0.87 20.14
CA GLY A 102 -4.21 -1.95 19.88
C GLY A 102 -4.30 -2.45 18.43
N LYS A 103 -3.62 -1.81 17.46
CA LYS A 103 -3.60 -2.26 16.06
C LYS A 103 -2.44 -3.24 15.83
N PRO A 104 -2.70 -4.50 15.42
CA PRO A 104 -1.63 -5.44 15.09
C PRO A 104 -0.84 -4.96 13.87
N PHE A 105 0.47 -5.22 13.86
CA PHE A 105 1.33 -5.03 12.69
C PHE A 105 0.84 -5.90 11.50
N GLY A 106 1.26 -5.60 10.27
CA GLY A 106 0.95 -6.45 9.10
C GLY A 106 -0.43 -6.29 8.44
N ARG A 107 -1.32 -5.48 9.03
CA ARG A 107 -2.65 -5.21 8.45
C ARG A 107 -2.71 -3.96 7.56
N CYS A 108 -1.71 -3.09 7.65
CA CYS A 108 -1.63 -1.88 6.84
C CYS A 108 -1.32 -2.23 5.38
N ALA A 109 -1.70 -1.35 4.44
CA ALA A 109 -1.42 -1.55 3.02
C ALA A 109 0.09 -1.50 2.74
N GLU A 110 0.77 -0.65 3.49
CA GLU A 110 2.20 -0.33 3.43
C GLU A 110 3.10 -1.50 3.85
N THR A 111 2.60 -2.46 4.66
CA THR A 111 3.50 -3.41 5.33
C THR A 111 4.28 -4.30 4.36
N TYR A 112 3.66 -4.83 3.30
CA TYR A 112 4.37 -5.67 2.32
C TYR A 112 5.34 -4.86 1.47
N PRO A 113 4.90 -3.75 0.85
CA PRO A 113 5.81 -2.94 0.04
C PRO A 113 7.00 -2.43 0.84
N PHE A 114 6.80 -2.07 2.12
CA PHE A 114 7.90 -1.67 3.01
C PHE A 114 8.85 -2.84 3.27
N CYS A 115 8.34 -4.01 3.68
CA CYS A 115 9.19 -5.18 3.89
C CYS A 115 9.87 -5.69 2.61
N LYS A 116 9.37 -5.33 1.43
CA LYS A 116 9.96 -5.74 0.15
C LYS A 116 10.96 -4.77 -0.41
N LEU A 117 10.83 -3.47 -0.15
CA LEU A 117 11.68 -2.46 -0.76
C LEU A 117 12.65 -1.86 0.26
N LEU A 118 12.19 -1.55 1.48
CA LEU A 118 13.04 -1.03 2.56
C LEU A 118 13.93 -2.10 3.21
N LYS A 119 13.49 -3.36 3.24
CA LYS A 119 14.30 -4.44 3.85
C LYS A 119 15.39 -4.96 2.91
N THR A 120 15.16 -4.90 1.60
CA THR A 120 16.05 -5.49 0.60
C THR A 120 17.03 -4.48 0.01
N CYS A 121 16.78 -3.18 0.17
CA CYS A 121 17.71 -2.16 -0.29
C CYS A 121 19.00 -2.18 0.55
N GLY A 122 20.14 -1.92 -0.09
CA GLY A 122 21.43 -1.83 0.59
C GLY A 122 21.47 -0.70 1.63
N LYS A 123 22.44 -0.73 2.56
CA LYS A 123 22.64 0.35 3.54
C LYS A 123 22.77 1.70 2.82
N GLY A 124 22.00 2.70 3.25
CA GLY A 124 21.95 4.05 2.66
C GLY A 124 20.95 4.23 1.51
N GLN A 125 20.43 3.14 0.91
CA GLN A 125 19.43 3.22 -0.16
C GLN A 125 18.00 3.34 0.38
N ALA A 126 17.76 2.92 1.62
CA ALA A 126 16.45 3.02 2.26
C ALA A 126 15.94 4.46 2.37
N GLU A 127 16.84 5.44 2.50
CA GLU A 127 16.51 6.86 2.56
C GLU A 127 16.00 7.42 1.22
N LYS A 128 16.26 6.71 0.13
CA LYS A 128 15.82 7.01 -1.24
C LYS A 128 14.60 6.22 -1.66
N VAL A 129 13.92 5.61 -0.68
CA VAL A 129 12.64 4.96 -0.88
C VAL A 129 11.52 5.95 -0.57
N TYR A 130 10.52 5.96 -1.45
CA TYR A 130 9.37 6.83 -1.40
C TYR A 130 8.08 6.01 -1.40
N GLY A 131 6.98 6.64 -1.04
CA GLY A 131 5.70 5.98 -1.14
C GLY A 131 4.51 6.89 -0.96
N LEU A 132 3.34 6.36 -1.30
CA LEU A 132 2.06 7.02 -1.08
C LEU A 132 1.02 5.99 -0.63
N ALA A 133 0.02 6.46 0.12
CA ALA A 133 -1.14 5.69 0.51
C ALA A 133 -2.42 6.46 0.19
N LEU A 134 -3.39 5.79 -0.43
CA LEU A 134 -4.62 6.35 -0.97
C LEU A 134 -5.84 5.63 -0.38
N SER A 135 -6.73 6.37 0.26
CA SER A 135 -7.90 5.82 0.96
C SER A 135 -9.09 5.59 0.01
N ARG A 136 -9.83 4.48 0.20
CA ARG A 136 -10.94 3.99 -0.61
C ARG A 136 -11.96 5.02 -1.13
N PRO A 137 -12.32 6.10 -0.42
CA PRO A 137 -13.37 7.01 -0.89
C PRO A 137 -13.18 7.59 -2.31
N TYR A 138 -11.95 7.65 -2.85
CA TYR A 138 -11.74 8.08 -4.24
C TYR A 138 -12.37 7.14 -5.28
N LEU A 139 -12.65 5.87 -4.93
CA LEU A 139 -13.25 4.89 -5.85
C LEU A 139 -14.70 5.22 -6.24
N SER A 140 -15.30 6.21 -5.59
CA SER A 140 -16.60 6.77 -5.94
C SER A 140 -16.48 8.03 -6.79
N SER A 141 -15.28 8.55 -7.03
CA SER A 141 -15.06 9.69 -7.91
C SER A 141 -15.31 9.28 -9.37
N PRO A 142 -16.11 10.04 -10.13
CA PRO A 142 -16.46 9.68 -11.51
C PRO A 142 -15.27 9.84 -12.46
N HIS A 143 -14.37 10.76 -12.15
CA HIS A 143 -13.18 11.05 -12.96
C HIS A 143 -11.93 11.07 -12.07
N TYR A 144 -10.80 10.71 -12.66
CA TYR A 144 -9.50 10.89 -12.03
C TYR A 144 -9.15 12.38 -12.02
N ASP A 145 -8.91 12.94 -10.83
CA ASP A 145 -8.55 14.34 -10.64
C ASP A 145 -7.50 14.46 -9.54
N ASP A 146 -6.28 14.75 -9.96
CA ASP A 146 -5.07 14.78 -9.15
C ASP A 146 -4.54 16.21 -8.88
N ARG A 147 -5.39 17.23 -9.10
CA ARG A 147 -5.15 18.58 -8.59
C ARG A 147 -4.99 18.54 -7.08
N LEU A 148 -4.29 19.52 -6.49
CA LEU A 148 -4.07 19.54 -5.03
C LEU A 148 -5.39 19.68 -4.27
N SER A 149 -6.34 20.42 -4.82
CA SER A 149 -7.74 20.50 -4.37
C SER A 149 -8.61 19.30 -4.76
N GLY A 150 -8.10 18.40 -5.60
CA GLY A 150 -8.82 17.29 -6.21
C GLY A 150 -9.11 16.13 -5.24
N PRO A 151 -10.11 15.29 -5.57
CA PRO A 151 -10.54 14.17 -4.74
C PRO A 151 -9.46 13.10 -4.56
N ILE A 152 -8.51 12.93 -5.49
CA ILE A 152 -7.42 11.96 -5.30
C ILE A 152 -6.47 12.46 -4.21
N TRP A 153 -6.05 13.72 -4.30
CA TRP A 153 -5.08 14.29 -3.36
C TRP A 153 -5.65 14.41 -1.94
N ALA A 154 -6.91 14.82 -1.82
CA ALA A 154 -7.65 14.89 -0.55
C ALA A 154 -7.79 13.53 0.16
N ARG A 155 -7.54 12.41 -0.54
CA ARG A 155 -7.66 11.04 -0.01
C ARG A 155 -6.32 10.36 0.25
N LEU A 156 -5.22 11.07 0.02
CA LEU A 156 -3.90 10.62 0.44
C LEU A 156 -3.80 10.60 1.97
N TRP A 157 -3.06 9.63 2.49
CA TRP A 157 -2.95 9.34 3.92
C TRP A 157 -1.48 9.26 4.34
N LYS A 158 -1.14 9.79 5.52
CA LYS A 158 0.22 9.66 6.11
C LYS A 158 0.39 8.32 6.84
N PRO A 159 1.51 7.60 6.73
CA PRO A 159 1.67 6.29 7.35
C PRO A 159 1.30 6.29 8.84
N CYS A 160 0.61 5.23 9.31
CA CYS A 160 0.24 5.13 10.73
C CYS A 160 1.47 4.87 11.63
N LEU A 161 1.30 4.89 12.96
CA LEU A 161 2.41 4.68 13.90
C LEU A 161 3.18 3.36 13.69
N ASN A 162 2.49 2.28 13.32
CA ASN A 162 3.15 1.00 13.01
C ASN A 162 3.99 1.11 11.73
N CYS A 163 3.46 1.76 10.69
CA CYS A 163 4.17 1.96 9.43
C CYS A 163 5.35 2.93 9.59
N LYS A 164 5.22 3.97 10.44
CA LYS A 164 6.31 4.86 10.81
C LYS A 164 7.45 4.09 11.48
N GLU A 165 7.12 3.14 12.34
CA GLU A 165 8.12 2.29 12.99
C GLU A 165 8.81 1.35 12.00
N LEU A 166 8.05 0.76 11.05
CA LEU A 166 8.65 -0.05 9.97
C LEU A 166 9.62 0.76 9.11
N ILE A 167 9.27 2.00 8.77
CA ILE A 167 10.17 2.91 8.03
C ILE A 167 11.45 3.13 8.85
N ARG A 168 11.32 3.45 10.14
CA ARG A 168 12.45 3.71 11.04
C ARG A 168 13.38 2.50 11.18
N ILE A 169 12.85 1.31 11.45
CA ILE A 169 13.63 0.09 11.66
C ILE A 169 14.44 -0.29 10.42
N HIS A 170 13.93 0.03 9.22
CA HIS A 170 14.61 -0.25 7.97
C HIS A 170 15.44 0.93 7.44
N GLY A 171 15.62 2.00 8.22
CA GLY A 171 16.46 3.15 7.83
C GLY A 171 15.86 4.02 6.73
N GLY A 172 14.54 3.98 6.53
CA GLY A 172 13.86 4.84 5.58
C GLY A 172 13.58 6.23 6.15
N LYS A 173 13.36 7.19 5.26
CA LYS A 173 13.03 8.59 5.61
C LYS A 173 11.51 8.79 5.65
N TYR A 174 10.94 9.05 6.82
CA TYR A 174 9.48 9.14 7.01
C TYR A 174 8.84 10.24 6.15
N GLU A 175 9.57 11.33 5.93
CA GLU A 175 9.14 12.47 5.12
C GLU A 175 8.83 12.06 3.68
N ASN A 176 9.51 11.04 3.13
CA ASN A 176 9.30 10.56 1.77
C ASN A 176 7.93 9.90 1.55
N PHE A 177 7.18 9.64 2.62
CA PHE A 177 5.86 9.00 2.61
C PHE A 177 4.72 9.95 3.00
N LEU A 178 5.02 11.23 3.22
CA LEU A 178 4.01 12.23 3.56
C LEU A 178 3.19 12.65 2.34
N VAL A 179 1.98 13.16 2.62
CA VAL A 179 1.03 13.58 1.58
C VAL A 179 1.62 14.66 0.68
N ALA A 180 2.34 15.62 1.24
CA ALA A 180 2.93 16.75 0.51
C ALA A 180 4.11 16.35 -0.39
N THR A 181 4.83 15.27 -0.09
CA THR A 181 6.02 14.89 -0.86
C THR A 181 5.66 14.60 -2.31
N GLY A 182 6.35 15.20 -3.29
CA GLY A 182 6.02 15.03 -4.71
C GLY A 182 4.79 15.84 -5.15
N SER A 183 4.43 16.90 -4.42
CA SER A 183 3.39 17.86 -4.83
C SER A 183 3.89 18.90 -5.83
N GLU A 184 5.20 18.96 -6.08
CA GLU A 184 5.79 19.95 -6.98
C GLU A 184 5.16 19.86 -8.38
N GLY A 185 4.74 21.01 -8.93
CA GLY A 185 4.09 21.08 -10.23
C GLY A 185 2.64 20.57 -10.27
N ALA A 186 2.02 20.32 -9.12
CA ALA A 186 0.59 20.05 -9.06
C ALA A 186 -0.23 21.32 -9.26
N PRO A 187 -1.26 21.33 -10.14
CA PRO A 187 -2.17 22.46 -10.22
C PRO A 187 -2.91 22.64 -8.88
N PRO A 188 -3.19 23.89 -8.47
CA PRO A 188 -3.98 24.18 -7.29
C PRO A 188 -5.36 23.50 -7.35
#